data_AF-I4C3A6-F1
#
_entry.id   AF-I4C3A6-F1
#
_cell.length_a   1.000
_cell.length_b   1.000
_cell.length_c   1.000
_cell.angle_alpha   90.00
_cell.angle_beta   90.00
_cell.angle_gamma   90.00
#
_symmetry.space_group_name_H-M   'P 1'
#
loop_
_entity.id
_entity.type
_entity.pdbx_description
1 polymer ?
#
loop_
_entity_poly.entity_id
_entity_poly.type
_entity_poly.pdbx_seq_one_letter_code
_entity_poly.pdbx_strand_id
1 'polypeptide(L)'
;MTLNEALDRIRSEFESAKAEGIKPSIRVSGEEWVCTLDRSRSKFVVVAKEKHLMLVHMVSKQKTPDVTRINVPDHSQQNLIDDVQKIVNTMYEE
;
A
#
# COMPACT_ATOMS: atom_id res chain seq x y z
N MET A 1 8.41 -12.61 2.16
CA MET A 1 7.53 -11.96 1.17
C MET A 1 8.41 -11.27 0.15
N THR A 2 8.18 -11.56 -1.13
CA THR A 2 8.80 -10.93 -2.30
C THR A 2 8.04 -9.67 -2.69
N LEU A 3 8.60 -8.86 -3.60
CA LEU A 3 7.91 -7.69 -4.14
C LEU A 3 6.61 -8.07 -4.84
N ASN A 4 6.60 -9.11 -5.68
CA ASN A 4 5.41 -9.54 -6.40
C ASN A 4 4.28 -9.98 -5.46
N GLU A 5 4.60 -10.74 -4.41
CA GLU A 5 3.62 -11.11 -3.38
C GLU A 5 3.06 -9.87 -2.65
N ALA A 6 3.90 -8.86 -2.42
CA ALA A 6 3.44 -7.60 -1.82
C ALA A 6 2.51 -6.83 -2.77
N LEU A 7 2.83 -6.76 -4.06
CA LEU A 7 1.98 -6.11 -5.07
C LEU A 7 0.65 -6.83 -5.27
N ASP A 8 0.63 -8.17 -5.25
CA ASP A 8 -0.61 -8.94 -5.30
C ASP A 8 -1.47 -8.73 -4.04
N ARG A 9 -0.84 -8.65 -2.85
CA ARG A 9 -1.55 -8.29 -1.62
C ARG A 9 -2.13 -6.87 -1.69
N ILE A 10 -1.37 -5.90 -2.20
CA ILE A 10 -1.85 -4.53 -2.42
C ILE A 10 -3.06 -4.57 -3.37
N ARG A 11 -2.96 -5.26 -4.51
CA ARG A 11 -4.08 -5.37 -5.47
C ARG A 11 -5.34 -5.91 -4.80
N SER A 12 -5.21 -7.00 -4.03
CA SER A 12 -6.34 -7.62 -3.31
C SER A 12 -6.98 -6.66 -2.30
N GLU A 13 -6.17 -5.92 -1.53
CA GLU A 13 -6.68 -4.93 -0.57
C GLU A 13 -7.43 -3.79 -1.28
N PHE A 14 -6.90 -3.30 -2.41
CA PHE A 14 -7.51 -2.23 -3.18
C PHE A 14 -8.80 -2.67 -3.88
N GLU A 15 -8.87 -3.91 -4.37
CA GLU A 15 -10.09 -4.49 -4.94
C GLU A 15 -11.19 -4.64 -3.89
N SER A 16 -10.85 -5.17 -2.70
CA SER A 16 -11.79 -5.25 -1.58
C SER A 16 -12.29 -3.86 -1.18
N ALA A 17 -11.38 -2.89 -1.04
CA ALA A 17 -11.76 -1.52 -0.67
C ALA A 17 -12.65 -0.87 -1.74
N LYS A 18 -12.41 -1.13 -3.03
CA LYS A 18 -13.25 -0.63 -4.12
C LYS A 18 -14.66 -1.19 -4.02
N ALA A 19 -14.81 -2.48 -3.74
CA ALA A 19 -16.11 -3.12 -3.54
C ALA A 19 -16.88 -2.52 -2.34
N GLU A 20 -16.16 -2.02 -1.34
CA GLU A 20 -16.72 -1.29 -0.19
C GLU A 20 -16.98 0.20 -0.48
N GLY A 21 -16.66 0.71 -1.68
CA GLY A 21 -16.79 2.12 -2.05
C GLY A 21 -15.73 3.04 -1.43
N ILE A 22 -14.65 2.46 -0.89
CA ILE A 22 -13.58 3.18 -0.20
C ILE A 22 -12.51 3.59 -1.21
N LYS A 23 -12.11 4.86 -1.21
CA LYS A 23 -11.04 5.37 -2.07
C LYS A 23 -9.72 5.48 -1.29
N PRO A 24 -8.58 5.13 -1.91
CA PRO A 24 -7.27 5.38 -1.31
C PRO A 24 -6.97 6.88 -1.22
N SER A 25 -6.17 7.24 -0.22
CA SER A 25 -5.57 8.56 -0.09
C SER A 25 -4.05 8.46 -0.25
N ILE A 26 -3.50 9.29 -1.12
CA ILE A 26 -2.06 9.31 -1.43
C ILE A 26 -1.47 10.61 -0.91
N ARG A 27 -0.33 10.52 -0.22
CA ARG A 27 0.42 11.67 0.30
C ARG A 27 1.92 11.41 0.25
N VAL A 28 2.70 12.48 0.13
CA VAL A 28 4.15 12.45 0.28
C VAL A 28 4.50 13.03 1.65
N SER A 29 5.33 12.32 2.43
CA SER A 29 5.74 12.68 3.79
C SER A 29 7.25 12.62 3.90
N GLY A 30 7.93 13.76 3.68
CA GLY A 30 9.38 13.80 3.59
C GLY A 30 9.86 12.97 2.39
N GLU A 31 10.73 12.00 2.64
CA GLU A 31 11.25 11.06 1.63
C GLU A 31 10.34 9.84 1.43
N GLU A 32 9.15 9.80 2.04
CA GLU A 32 8.26 8.64 1.99
C GLU A 32 7.03 8.96 1.15
N TRP A 33 6.69 8.06 0.24
CA TRP A 33 5.41 8.07 -0.43
C TRP A 33 4.46 7.12 0.30
N VAL A 34 3.27 7.60 0.64
CA VAL A 34 2.33 6.89 1.50
C VAL A 34 0.96 6.83 0.84
N CYS A 35 0.44 5.62 0.65
CA CYS A 35 -0.92 5.37 0.21
C CYS A 35 -1.71 4.66 1.31
N THR A 36 -2.89 5.18 1.65
CA THR A 36 -3.71 4.72 2.78
C THR A 36 -5.12 4.37 2.32
N LEU A 37 -5.56 3.17 2.65
CA LEU A 37 -6.95 2.73 2.65
C LEU A 37 -7.47 2.77 4.09
N ASP A 38 -8.46 3.62 4.35
CA ASP A 38 -9.07 3.78 5.67
C ASP A 38 -10.46 3.13 5.66
N ARG A 39 -10.60 2.00 6.35
CA ARG A 39 -11.87 1.27 6.52
C ARG A 39 -12.41 1.51 7.93
N SER A 40 -13.72 1.31 8.11
CA SER A 40 -14.40 1.49 9.39
C SER A 40 -13.73 0.79 10.59
N ARG A 41 -13.07 -0.36 10.36
CA ARG A 41 -12.47 -1.19 11.43
C ARG A 41 -11.01 -1.55 11.17
N SER A 42 -10.43 -1.09 10.07
CA SER A 42 -9.04 -1.36 9.72
C SER A 42 -8.47 -0.28 8.83
N LYS A 43 -7.15 -0.16 8.83
CA LYS A 43 -6.40 0.79 8.02
C LYS A 43 -5.25 0.01 7.38
N PHE A 44 -5.15 0.09 6.06
CA PHE A 44 -4.06 -0.49 5.30
C PHE A 44 -3.23 0.64 4.70
N VAL A 45 -1.92 0.64 4.96
CA VAL A 45 -0.99 1.67 4.53
C VAL A 45 0.15 1.04 3.76
N VAL A 46 0.39 1.53 2.55
CA VAL A 46 1.55 1.21 1.73
C VAL A 46 2.51 2.37 1.84
N VAL A 47 3.76 2.09 2.21
CA VAL A 47 4.84 3.08 2.26
C VAL A 47 5.93 2.66 1.30
N ALA A 48 6.20 3.48 0.29
CA ALA A 48 7.32 3.32 -0.61
C ALA A 48 8.44 4.28 -0.17
N LYS A 49 9.61 3.70 0.14
CA LYS A 49 10.85 4.39 0.46
C LYS A 49 11.96 3.80 -0.40
N GLU A 50 13.08 4.50 -0.52
CA GLU A 50 14.22 4.01 -1.28
C GLU A 50 14.60 2.57 -0.88
N LYS A 51 14.57 1.67 -1.88
CA LYS A 51 14.85 0.22 -1.76
C LYS A 51 13.94 -0.55 -0.81
N HIS A 52 12.83 0.03 -0.37
CA HIS A 52 11.93 -0.58 0.62
C HIS A 52 10.46 -0.33 0.30
N LEU A 53 9.68 -1.41 0.35
CA LEU A 53 8.23 -1.33 0.38
C LEU A 53 7.75 -1.83 1.75
N MET A 54 6.93 -1.04 2.43
CA MET A 54 6.34 -1.43 3.71
C MET A 54 4.82 -1.50 3.58
N LEU A 55 4.24 -2.58 4.08
CA LEU A 55 2.80 -2.77 4.20
C LEU A 55 2.46 -2.74 5.69
N VAL A 56 1.58 -1.83 6.08
CA VAL A 56 1.11 -1.70 7.45
C VAL A 56 -0.38 -1.98 7.46
N HIS A 57 -0.78 -3.00 8.21
CA HIS A 57 -2.18 -3.30 8.45
C HIS A 57 -2.50 -3.08 9.93
N MET A 58 -3.44 -2.19 10.20
CA MET A 58 -3.92 -1.88 11.53
C MET A 58 -5.40 -2.25 11.62
N VAL A 59 -5.78 -3.03 12.63
CA VAL A 59 -7.18 -3.36 12.90
C VAL A 59 -7.56 -2.67 14.21
N SER A 60 -8.70 -1.99 14.29
CA SER A 60 -9.06 -1.12 15.43
C SER A 60 -9.06 -1.81 16.81
N LYS A 61 -9.16 -3.16 16.83
CA LYS A 61 -9.11 -3.97 18.06
C LYS A 61 -7.74 -4.57 18.36
N GLN A 62 -6.77 -4.46 17.45
CA GLN A 62 -5.40 -4.91 17.67
C GLN A 62 -4.57 -3.75 18.23
N LYS A 63 -3.83 -4.02 19.32
CA LYS A 63 -2.98 -3.01 19.96
C LYS A 63 -1.73 -2.67 19.13
N THR A 64 -1.29 -3.60 18.29
CA THR A 64 -0.07 -3.47 17.49
C THR A 64 -0.40 -3.60 16.02
N PRO A 65 0.07 -2.69 15.17
CA PRO A 65 -0.05 -2.84 13.72
C PRO A 65 0.79 -4.03 13.24
N ASP A 66 0.26 -4.76 12.26
CA ASP A 66 1.02 -5.73 11.48
C ASP A 66 1.85 -4.99 10.44
N VAL A 67 3.18 -5.06 10.54
CA VAL A 67 4.11 -4.36 9.65
C VAL A 67 4.93 -5.39 8.89
N THR A 68 4.75 -5.44 7.57
CA THR A 68 5.59 -6.22 6.67
C THR A 68 6.54 -5.30 5.92
N ARG A 69 7.85 -5.51 6.08
CA ARG A 69 8.89 -4.78 5.34
C ARG A 69 9.50 -5.68 4.28
N ILE A 70 9.46 -5.22 3.04
CA ILE A 70 10.06 -5.89 1.89
C ILE A 70 11.29 -5.08 1.46
N ASN A 71 12.46 -5.73 1.46
CA ASN A 71 13.69 -5.17 0.93
C ASN A 71 13.78 -5.44 -0.57
N VAL A 72 13.96 -4.40 -1.36
CA VAL A 72 13.94 -4.42 -2.84
C VAL A 72 15.13 -3.62 -3.36
N PRO A 73 16.36 -4.13 -3.20
CA PRO A 73 17.59 -3.36 -3.45
C PRO A 73 17.74 -2.91 -4.90
N ASP A 74 17.14 -3.63 -5.84
CA ASP A 74 17.19 -3.37 -7.28
C ASP A 74 16.09 -2.40 -7.77
N HIS A 75 15.21 -1.93 -6.89
CA HIS A 75 14.13 -1.01 -7.25
C HIS A 75 14.37 0.37 -6.63
N SER A 76 14.29 1.40 -7.47
CA SER A 76 14.22 2.78 -6.98
C SER A 76 12.87 3.02 -6.29
N GLN A 77 12.82 4.04 -5.43
CA GLN A 77 11.55 4.49 -4.88
C GLN A 77 10.50 4.79 -5.96
N GLN A 78 10.90 5.43 -7.08
CA GLN A 78 9.96 5.80 -8.14
C GLN A 78 9.36 4.55 -8.80
N ASN A 79 10.16 3.51 -9.07
CA ASN A 79 9.65 2.25 -9.61
C ASN A 79 8.57 1.64 -8.70
N LEU A 80 8.78 1.66 -7.38
CA LEU A 80 7.79 1.16 -6.42
C LEU A 80 6.51 2.00 -6.41
N ILE A 81 6.64 3.32 -6.52
CA ILE A 81 5.50 4.23 -6.63
C ILE A 81 4.72 3.93 -7.91
N ASP A 82 5.40 3.82 -9.05
CA ASP A 82 4.78 3.58 -10.35
C ASP A 82 4.02 2.24 -10.36
N ASP A 83 4.60 1.18 -9.80
CA ASP A 83 3.97 -0.14 -9.70
C ASP A 83 2.68 -0.08 -8.86
N VAL A 84 2.74 0.59 -7.70
CA VAL A 84 1.56 0.73 -6.83
C VAL A 84 0.52 1.65 -7.47
N GLN A 85 0.92 2.78 -8.04
CA GLN A 85 0.02 3.70 -8.74
C GLN A 85 -0.66 3.04 -9.93
N LYS A 86 0.04 2.20 -10.69
CA LYS A 86 -0.57 1.42 -11.77
C LYS A 86 -1.71 0.54 -11.26
N ILE A 87 -1.55 -0.08 -10.09
CA ILE A 87 -2.63 -0.85 -9.45
C ILE A 87 -3.80 0.08 -9.08
N VAL A 88 -3.51 1.23 -8.46
CA VAL A 88 -4.56 2.20 -8.08
C VAL A 88 -5.32 2.68 -9.30
N ASN A 89 -4.64 3.14 -10.34
CA ASN A 89 -5.25 3.70 -11.54
C ASN A 89 -6.07 2.65 -12.27
N THR A 90 -5.56 1.42 -12.41
CA THR A 90 -6.32 0.29 -13.00
C THR A 90 -7.63 0.03 -12.24
N MET A 91 -7.64 0.28 -10.93
CA MET A 91 -8.81 0.01 -10.09
C MET A 91 -9.77 1.19 -9.98
N TYR A 92 -9.30 2.44 -10.01
CA TYR A 92 -10.10 3.60 -9.62
C TYR A 92 -10.26 4.66 -10.71
N GLU A 93 -9.52 4.57 -11.82
CA GLU A 93 -9.71 5.42 -13.00
C GLU A 93 -10.43 4.59 -14.08
N GLU A 94 -11.67 5.00 -14.41
CA GLU A 94 -12.46 4.56 -15.57
C GLU A 94 -12.42 5.62 -16.66
#